data_AF-A0A3E0W7B6-F1
#
_entry.id   AF-A0A3E0W7B6-F1
#
_cell.length_a   1.000
_cell.length_b   1.000
_cell.length_c   1.000
_cell.angle_alpha   90.00
_cell.angle_beta   90.00
_cell.angle_gamma   90.00
#
_symmetry.space_group_name_H-M   'P 1'
#
loop_
_entity.id
_entity.type
_entity.pdbx_description
1 polymer ?
#
loop_
_entity_poly.entity_id
_entity_poly.type
_entity_poly.pdbx_seq_one_letter_code
_entity_poly.pdbx_strand_id
1 'polypeptide(L)'
;MAAIAVVLIVGAFAVVPASDDDGHGHDGHGHDRADAHDHDGHAYAVTHDGLLNGNAPSGRPRRRRRFWMLAGSAASLAVVAAAVATLLVVPPSTLTSSTVEQRSLNSSSATLGNTSAQAASTTDDTSAYTVKNWSLLMRQGVGLDYFGGRAASITGFVTPDADDPDAVFFVARFVVTCCAVDAQPVGVAVYQPGWQSSYPVDSWVSVDGTFGADPSVLSAASIVLQPDRIAAIAQPSDPYVY
;
A
#
# COMPACT_ATOMS: atom_id res chain seq x y z
N MET A 1 6.58 -15.62 2.44
CA MET A 1 5.13 -15.30 2.43
C MET A 1 4.53 -15.28 1.03
N ALA A 2 5.27 -14.92 -0.03
CA ALA A 2 4.77 -14.94 -1.42
C ALA A 2 4.34 -16.33 -1.94
N ALA A 3 5.03 -17.42 -1.55
CA ALA A 3 4.71 -18.76 -2.03
C ALA A 3 3.35 -19.30 -1.54
N ILE A 4 2.88 -18.85 -0.36
CA ILE A 4 1.60 -19.29 0.21
C ILE A 4 0.43 -18.58 -0.49
N ALA A 5 0.64 -17.34 -0.93
CA ALA A 5 -0.37 -16.57 -1.67
C ALA A 5 -0.64 -17.15 -3.08
N VAL A 6 0.39 -17.64 -3.77
CA VAL A 6 0.26 -18.24 -5.12
C VAL A 6 -0.55 -19.55 -5.08
N VAL A 7 -0.37 -20.37 -4.05
CA VAL A 7 -1.11 -21.63 -3.91
C VAL A 7 -2.61 -21.40 -3.68
N LEU A 8 -2.98 -20.35 -2.95
CA LEU A 8 -4.38 -20.00 -2.71
C LEU A 8 -5.09 -19.43 -3.95
N ILE A 9 -4.37 -18.70 -4.81
CA ILE A 9 -4.93 -18.13 -6.05
C ILE A 9 -5.16 -19.22 -7.11
N VAL A 10 -4.23 -20.17 -7.26
CA VAL A 10 -4.34 -21.26 -8.24
C VAL A 10 -5.46 -22.25 -7.86
N GLY A 11 -5.67 -22.51 -6.56
CA GLY A 11 -6.76 -23.36 -6.08
C GLY A 11 -8.15 -22.80 -6.38
N ALA A 12 -8.32 -21.47 -6.39
CA ALA A 12 -9.60 -20.82 -6.67
C ALA A 12 -10.02 -20.93 -8.15
N PHE A 13 -9.06 -20.94 -9.08
CA PHE A 13 -9.35 -21.07 -10.52
C PHE A 13 -9.65 -22.51 -10.96
N ALA A 14 -9.12 -23.52 -10.25
CA ALA A 14 -9.38 -24.93 -10.58
C ALA A 14 -10.82 -25.40 -10.24
N VAL A 15 -11.58 -24.59 -9.48
CA VAL A 15 -12.93 -24.94 -8.99
C VAL A 15 -14.04 -24.28 -9.82
N VAL A 16 -13.71 -23.42 -10.79
CA VAL A 16 -14.70 -22.81 -11.70
C VAL A 16 -14.84 -23.68 -12.95
N PRO A 17 -15.94 -24.45 -13.13
CA PRO A 17 -16.17 -25.10 -14.41
C PRO A 17 -16.51 -24.04 -15.46
N ALA A 18 -15.84 -24.11 -16.60
CA ALA A 18 -16.13 -23.30 -17.77
C ALA A 18 -17.63 -23.40 -18.10
N SER A 19 -18.29 -22.24 -18.17
CA SER A 19 -19.67 -22.14 -18.67
C SER A 19 -19.63 -22.24 -20.19
N ASP A 20 -20.25 -23.30 -20.73
CA ASP A 20 -20.55 -23.38 -22.16
C ASP A 20 -21.54 -22.25 -22.51
N ASP A 21 -21.14 -21.40 -23.45
CA ASP A 21 -21.93 -20.29 -23.98
C ASP A 21 -23.00 -20.85 -24.94
N ASP A 22 -24.25 -20.93 -24.48
CA ASP A 22 -25.40 -21.22 -25.35
C ASP A 22 -25.83 -19.93 -26.06
N GLY A 23 -25.52 -19.84 -27.36
CA GLY A 23 -25.83 -18.70 -28.22
C GLY A 23 -27.32 -18.36 -28.27
N HIS A 24 -27.66 -17.12 -27.90
CA HIS A 24 -29.00 -16.58 -28.03
C HIS A 24 -29.21 -15.99 -29.44
N GLY A 25 -30.19 -16.55 -30.16
CA GLY A 25 -30.72 -15.99 -31.40
C GLY A 25 -31.45 -14.68 -31.14
N HIS A 26 -31.17 -13.67 -31.96
CA HIS A 26 -31.86 -12.38 -31.94
C HIS A 26 -33.01 -12.40 -32.96
N ASP A 27 -34.23 -12.38 -32.44
CA ASP A 27 -35.45 -12.28 -33.25
C ASP A 27 -35.86 -10.81 -33.29
N GLY A 28 -35.80 -10.22 -34.49
CA GLY A 28 -36.13 -8.82 -34.74
C GLY A 28 -37.63 -8.54 -34.60
N HIS A 29 -37.98 -7.47 -33.89
CA HIS A 29 -39.33 -6.91 -33.89
C HIS A 29 -39.38 -5.65 -34.74
N GLY A 30 -40.18 -5.72 -35.81
CA GLY A 30 -40.58 -4.60 -36.65
C GLY A 30 -42.09 -4.42 -36.67
N HIS A 31 -42.48 -3.14 -36.69
CA HIS A 31 -43.72 -2.53 -37.20
C HIS A 31 -44.99 -2.46 -36.32
N ASP A 32 -45.22 -1.21 -35.87
CA ASP A 32 -46.33 -0.30 -36.22
C ASP A 32 -47.82 -0.67 -35.98
N ARG A 33 -48.41 0.21 -35.16
CA ARG A 33 -49.73 0.90 -35.29
C ARG A 33 -51.06 0.15 -35.02
N ALA A 34 -51.70 0.66 -33.96
CA ALA A 34 -53.01 1.32 -33.92
C ALA A 34 -54.31 0.50 -33.76
N ASP A 35 -55.18 1.13 -32.97
CA ASP A 35 -56.64 1.09 -32.92
C ASP A 35 -57.36 0.09 -31.98
N ALA A 36 -57.82 0.70 -30.87
CA ALA A 36 -59.20 0.77 -30.39
C ALA A 36 -60.02 -0.53 -30.24
N HIS A 37 -60.40 -0.75 -28.98
CA HIS A 37 -61.37 -1.73 -28.52
C HIS A 37 -62.80 -1.35 -28.91
N ASP A 38 -63.55 -2.33 -29.42
CA ASP A 38 -65.01 -2.36 -29.35
C ASP A 38 -65.50 -3.82 -29.20
N HIS A 39 -66.74 -3.91 -28.76
CA HIS A 39 -67.38 -4.91 -27.90
C HIS A 39 -67.85 -6.23 -28.54
N ASP A 40 -68.14 -7.17 -27.61
CA ASP A 40 -69.19 -8.20 -27.63
C ASP A 40 -69.13 -9.37 -28.62
N GLY A 41 -69.55 -10.54 -28.12
CA GLY A 41 -70.17 -11.57 -28.98
C GLY A 41 -69.68 -13.00 -28.79
N HIS A 42 -70.27 -13.69 -27.83
CA HIS A 42 -70.82 -15.05 -27.92
C HIS A 42 -70.18 -16.12 -28.85
N ALA A 43 -69.79 -17.20 -28.17
CA ALA A 43 -70.29 -18.57 -28.36
C ALA A 43 -69.59 -19.55 -29.32
N TYR A 44 -69.51 -20.80 -28.79
CA TYR A 44 -69.45 -22.14 -29.40
C TYR A 44 -68.30 -22.42 -30.40
N ALA A 45 -67.79 -23.64 -30.62
CA ALA A 45 -67.72 -24.94 -29.97
C ALA A 45 -66.89 -25.80 -30.95
N VAL A 46 -66.17 -26.83 -30.46
CA VAL A 46 -65.92 -28.13 -31.17
C VAL A 46 -64.97 -28.03 -32.40
N THR A 47 -63.99 -28.89 -32.71
CA THR A 47 -63.34 -30.12 -32.21
C THR A 47 -62.09 -30.31 -33.08
N HIS A 48 -61.08 -31.05 -32.62
CA HIS A 48 -60.69 -32.35 -33.19
C HIS A 48 -59.30 -32.81 -32.75
N ASP A 49 -59.29 -34.07 -32.34
CA ASP A 49 -58.16 -34.95 -32.11
C ASP A 49 -57.08 -34.91 -33.18
N GLY A 50 -55.85 -35.11 -32.72
CA GLY A 50 -54.69 -35.38 -33.55
C GLY A 50 -53.59 -36.00 -32.71
N LEU A 51 -53.75 -37.28 -32.39
CA LEU A 51 -52.68 -38.16 -31.92
C LEU A 51 -51.46 -38.03 -32.85
N LEU A 52 -50.24 -38.10 -32.28
CA LEU A 52 -49.17 -39.05 -32.63
C LEU A 52 -47.82 -38.59 -32.06
N ASN A 53 -47.09 -39.58 -31.49
CA ASN A 53 -45.63 -39.63 -31.29
C ASN A 53 -44.99 -38.60 -30.33
N GLY A 54 -44.06 -38.94 -29.45
CA GLY A 54 -43.26 -40.15 -29.26
C GLY A 54 -42.07 -39.77 -28.36
N ASN A 55 -41.51 -40.77 -27.68
CA ASN A 55 -40.22 -40.75 -26.97
C ASN A 55 -40.09 -39.89 -25.70
N ALA A 56 -40.24 -40.56 -24.55
CA ALA A 56 -39.33 -40.28 -23.43
C ALA A 56 -37.91 -40.68 -23.84
N PRO A 57 -36.87 -39.90 -23.49
CA PRO A 57 -36.06 -40.35 -22.36
C PRO A 57 -35.45 -39.26 -21.48
N SER A 58 -35.12 -39.71 -20.27
CA SER A 58 -34.02 -39.27 -19.41
C SER A 58 -34.19 -37.99 -18.58
N GLY A 59 -34.72 -38.18 -17.37
CA GLY A 59 -34.43 -37.28 -16.25
C GLY A 59 -32.93 -37.30 -15.94
N ARG A 60 -32.19 -36.29 -16.41
CA ARG A 60 -30.82 -36.03 -15.93
C ARG A 60 -30.88 -35.54 -14.48
N PRO A 61 -30.01 -36.03 -13.57
CA PRO A 61 -30.12 -35.70 -12.15
C PRO A 61 -29.70 -34.25 -11.90
N ARG A 62 -30.68 -33.36 -11.68
CA ARG A 62 -30.49 -31.97 -11.21
C ARG A 62 -29.75 -31.85 -9.86
N ARG A 63 -29.37 -32.97 -9.24
CA ARG A 63 -28.79 -33.03 -7.89
C ARG A 63 -27.30 -32.65 -7.84
N ARG A 64 -26.57 -32.72 -8.96
CA ARG A 64 -25.11 -32.49 -8.98
C ARG A 64 -24.71 -31.00 -8.99
N ARG A 65 -25.60 -30.10 -9.41
CA ARG A 65 -25.33 -28.65 -9.51
C ARG A 65 -25.43 -27.91 -8.18
N ARG A 66 -26.24 -28.40 -7.22
CA ARG A 66 -26.37 -27.81 -5.87
C ARG A 66 -25.17 -28.09 -4.96
N PHE A 67 -24.51 -29.24 -5.14
CA PHE A 67 -23.33 -29.59 -4.33
C PHE A 67 -22.11 -28.71 -4.68
N TRP A 68 -21.97 -28.32 -5.95
CA TRP A 68 -20.87 -27.46 -6.40
C TRP A 68 -21.04 -25.98 -6.02
N MET A 69 -22.28 -25.46 -5.91
CA MET A 69 -22.51 -24.10 -5.42
C MET A 69 -22.25 -23.94 -3.91
N LEU A 70 -22.54 -24.97 -3.10
CA LEU A 70 -22.28 -24.94 -1.66
C LEU A 70 -20.78 -25.10 -1.31
N ALA A 71 -20.04 -25.87 -2.11
CA ALA A 71 -18.60 -26.04 -1.94
C ALA A 71 -17.82 -24.74 -2.24
N GLY A 72 -18.23 -23.98 -3.26
CA GLY A 72 -17.63 -22.68 -3.57
C GLY A 72 -17.83 -21.64 -2.47
N SER A 73 -19.04 -21.56 -1.90
CA SER A 73 -19.35 -20.62 -0.81
C SER A 73 -18.59 -20.94 0.48
N ALA A 74 -18.39 -22.23 0.80
CA ALA A 74 -17.62 -22.65 1.96
C ALA A 74 -16.12 -22.31 1.82
N ALA A 75 -15.56 -22.50 0.62
CA ALA A 75 -14.18 -22.12 0.33
C ALA A 75 -13.97 -20.60 0.42
N SER A 76 -14.86 -19.80 -0.16
CA SER A 76 -14.81 -18.34 -0.06
C SER A 76 -14.93 -17.85 1.38
N LEU A 77 -15.85 -18.43 2.16
CA LEU A 77 -16.01 -18.08 3.57
C LEU A 77 -14.77 -18.45 4.40
N ALA A 78 -14.12 -19.58 4.10
CA ALA A 78 -12.88 -19.98 4.75
C ALA A 78 -11.72 -19.01 4.44
N VAL A 79 -11.60 -18.54 3.20
CA VAL A 79 -10.58 -17.54 2.82
C VAL A 79 -10.84 -16.21 3.53
N VAL A 80 -12.10 -15.75 3.57
CA VAL A 80 -12.46 -14.51 4.29
C VAL A 80 -12.19 -14.65 5.79
N ALA A 81 -12.58 -15.77 6.41
CA ALA A 81 -12.33 -16.03 7.82
C ALA A 81 -10.83 -16.08 8.14
N ALA A 82 -10.03 -16.71 7.27
CA ALA A 82 -8.57 -16.73 7.40
C ALA A 82 -7.97 -15.32 7.26
N ALA A 83 -8.41 -14.53 6.28
CA ALA A 83 -7.95 -13.14 6.10
C ALA A 83 -8.29 -12.27 7.32
N VAL A 84 -9.51 -12.35 7.83
CA VAL A 84 -9.95 -11.63 9.03
C VAL A 84 -9.14 -12.08 10.25
N ALA A 85 -8.94 -13.38 10.44
CA ALA A 85 -8.11 -13.89 11.53
C ALA A 85 -6.67 -13.39 11.43
N THR A 86 -6.08 -13.37 10.24
CA THR A 86 -4.74 -12.80 10.04
C THR A 86 -4.70 -11.30 10.34
N LEU A 87 -5.72 -10.53 9.94
CA LEU A 87 -5.79 -9.09 10.21
C LEU A 87 -5.94 -8.77 11.70
N LEU A 88 -6.57 -9.68 12.47
CA LEU A 88 -6.72 -9.55 13.92
C LEU A 88 -5.47 -9.95 14.71
N VAL A 89 -4.67 -10.88 14.18
CA VAL A 89 -3.49 -11.43 14.88
C VAL A 89 -2.20 -10.71 14.49
N VAL A 90 -2.07 -10.27 13.24
CA VAL A 90 -0.84 -9.64 12.74
C VAL A 90 -0.86 -8.15 13.10
N PRO A 91 0.16 -7.64 13.83
CA PRO A 91 0.23 -6.22 14.17
C PRO A 91 0.37 -5.36 12.90
N PRO A 92 -0.17 -4.13 12.89
CA PRO A 92 -0.01 -3.22 11.76
C PRO A 92 1.49 -2.95 11.52
N SER A 93 1.97 -3.26 10.32
CA SER A 93 3.34 -2.93 9.91
C SER A 93 3.46 -1.44 9.62
N THR A 94 4.48 -0.79 10.14
CA THR A 94 4.83 0.57 9.75
C THR A 94 5.45 0.62 8.37
N LEU A 95 5.44 1.80 7.76
CA LEU A 95 6.14 2.06 6.50
C LEU A 95 7.66 1.84 6.70
N THR A 96 8.32 1.30 5.68
CA THR A 96 9.73 0.92 5.71
C THR A 96 10.53 1.60 4.59
N SER A 97 11.83 1.30 4.50
CA SER A 97 12.73 1.78 3.44
C SER A 97 12.21 1.47 2.02
N SER A 98 11.44 0.40 1.83
CA SER A 98 10.76 0.13 0.55
C SER A 98 9.77 1.23 0.12
N THR A 99 9.12 1.91 1.08
CA THR A 99 8.24 3.05 0.81
C THR A 99 9.05 4.32 0.54
N VAL A 100 10.25 4.42 1.13
CA VAL A 100 11.19 5.51 0.89
C VAL A 100 11.62 5.53 -0.58
N GLU A 101 12.01 4.37 -1.13
CA GLU A 101 12.38 4.23 -2.55
C GLU A 101 11.24 4.65 -3.49
N GLN A 102 9.99 4.37 -3.14
CA GLN A 102 8.82 4.72 -3.96
C GLN A 102 8.46 6.20 -3.93
N ARG A 103 8.85 6.94 -2.88
CA ARG A 103 8.39 8.32 -2.64
C ARG A 103 9.49 9.37 -2.69
N SER A 104 10.73 8.96 -2.92
CA SER A 104 11.96 9.77 -2.90
C SER A 104 12.17 10.53 -1.58
N LEU A 105 13.28 10.26 -0.89
CA LEU A 105 13.63 10.97 0.36
C LEU A 105 13.59 12.48 0.16
N ASN A 106 13.04 13.20 1.15
CA ASN A 106 13.09 14.66 1.20
C ASN A 106 12.48 15.39 -0.02
N SER A 107 11.62 14.74 -0.82
CA SER A 107 11.14 15.30 -2.09
C SER A 107 9.82 16.09 -1.97
N SER A 108 8.94 15.74 -1.03
CA SER A 108 7.57 16.29 -0.98
C SER A 108 7.48 17.60 -0.20
N SER A 109 7.28 18.73 -0.90
CA SER A 109 7.20 20.08 -0.30
C SER A 109 5.85 20.36 0.37
N ALA A 110 4.77 19.73 -0.13
CA ALA A 110 3.39 20.03 0.27
C ALA A 110 3.04 19.64 1.73
N THR A 111 3.67 18.62 2.31
CA THR A 111 3.41 18.16 3.69
C THR A 111 4.16 18.96 4.76
N LEU A 112 5.05 19.88 4.38
CA LEU A 112 5.91 20.63 5.30
C LEU A 112 5.55 22.13 5.40
N GLY A 113 4.52 22.57 4.66
CA GLY A 113 4.20 23.99 4.44
C GLY A 113 3.86 24.82 5.69
N ASN A 114 3.53 24.19 6.82
CA ASN A 114 3.18 24.88 8.06
C ASN A 114 4.33 24.97 9.08
N THR A 115 5.42 24.22 8.91
CA THR A 115 6.56 24.18 9.85
C THR A 115 7.75 25.03 9.37
N SER A 116 7.73 25.47 8.10
CA SER A 116 8.79 26.26 7.45
C SER A 116 9.02 27.64 8.07
N ALA A 117 7.97 28.31 8.53
CA ALA A 117 8.09 29.62 9.18
C ALA A 117 8.66 29.53 10.62
N GLN A 118 8.67 28.33 11.23
CA GLN A 118 9.02 28.15 12.65
C GLN A 118 10.42 27.54 12.83
N ALA A 119 10.87 26.67 11.91
CA ALA A 119 12.25 26.15 11.90
C ALA A 119 13.30 27.24 11.55
N ALA A 120 12.91 28.26 10.78
CA ALA A 120 13.77 29.40 10.45
C ALA A 120 13.77 30.51 11.53
N SER A 121 13.09 30.30 12.66
CA SER A 121 13.19 31.21 13.80
C SER A 121 14.60 31.07 14.37
N THR A 122 15.36 32.16 14.33
CA THR A 122 16.80 32.31 14.63
C THR A 122 17.19 32.05 16.09
N THR A 123 16.51 31.15 16.78
CA THR A 123 16.87 30.71 18.12
C THR A 123 17.91 29.60 18.00
N ASP A 124 19.10 29.78 18.57
CA ASP A 124 20.17 28.76 18.59
C ASP A 124 19.80 27.49 19.39
N ASP A 125 18.64 27.48 20.06
CA ASP A 125 18.14 26.31 20.76
C ASP A 125 17.55 25.28 19.79
N THR A 126 18.40 24.34 19.40
CA THR A 126 18.09 23.21 18.51
C THR A 126 17.80 21.93 19.28
N SER A 127 17.72 21.99 20.62
CA SER A 127 17.53 20.79 21.46
C SER A 127 16.21 20.05 21.22
N ALA A 128 15.18 20.77 20.75
CA ALA A 128 13.88 20.21 20.38
C ALA A 128 13.79 19.78 18.90
N TYR A 129 14.88 19.91 18.12
CA TYR A 129 14.83 19.62 16.70
C TYR A 129 14.80 18.12 16.44
N THR A 130 13.82 17.68 15.66
CA THR A 130 13.70 16.30 15.18
C THR A 130 14.23 16.17 13.75
N VAL A 131 14.26 14.94 13.22
CA VAL A 131 14.59 14.66 11.81
C VAL A 131 13.81 15.57 10.85
N LYS A 132 12.53 15.85 11.14
CA LYS A 132 11.68 16.72 10.31
C LYS A 132 12.25 18.13 10.22
N ASN A 133 12.61 18.75 11.36
CA ASN A 133 13.11 20.13 11.39
C ASN A 133 14.44 20.26 10.64
N TRP A 134 15.37 19.33 10.88
CA TRP A 134 16.67 19.32 10.19
C TRP A 134 16.53 19.10 8.67
N SER A 135 15.75 18.09 8.26
CA SER A 135 15.49 17.83 6.84
C SER A 135 14.86 19.02 6.14
N LEU A 136 13.97 19.76 6.82
CA LEU A 136 13.32 20.93 6.28
C LEU A 136 14.31 22.08 6.03
N LEU A 137 15.23 22.32 6.96
CA LEU A 137 16.28 23.32 6.79
C LEU A 137 17.21 22.97 5.61
N MET A 138 17.62 21.71 5.49
CA MET A 138 18.45 21.25 4.35
C MET A 138 17.74 21.47 3.01
N ARG A 139 16.44 21.18 2.96
CA ARG A 139 15.62 21.38 1.75
C ARG A 139 15.39 22.84 1.39
N GLN A 140 15.43 23.74 2.36
CA GLN A 140 15.40 25.19 2.11
C GLN A 140 16.73 25.71 1.55
N GLY A 141 17.74 24.85 1.39
CA GLY A 141 19.05 25.23 0.90
C GLY A 141 19.91 25.94 1.96
N VAL A 142 19.57 25.77 3.24
CA VAL A 142 20.42 26.25 4.33
C VAL A 142 21.75 25.51 4.25
N GLY A 143 22.84 26.26 4.15
CA GLY A 143 24.17 25.74 3.82
C GLY A 143 24.99 25.31 5.03
N LEU A 144 26.21 24.83 4.75
CA LEU A 144 27.19 24.43 5.77
C LEU A 144 27.59 25.57 6.72
N ASP A 145 27.40 26.83 6.33
CA ASP A 145 27.62 27.99 7.19
C ASP A 145 26.70 27.99 8.42
N TYR A 146 25.49 27.45 8.27
CA TYR A 146 24.57 27.25 9.39
C TYR A 146 24.80 25.90 10.07
N PHE A 147 24.92 24.81 9.30
CA PHE A 147 24.98 23.46 9.86
C PHE A 147 26.32 23.12 10.52
N GLY A 148 27.44 23.58 9.96
CA GLY A 148 28.78 23.16 10.35
C GLY A 148 29.04 23.32 11.85
N GLY A 149 29.39 22.22 12.52
CA GLY A 149 29.70 22.22 13.94
C GLY A 149 28.48 22.23 14.88
N ARG A 150 27.25 22.27 14.36
CA ARG A 150 26.04 22.14 15.18
C ARG A 150 25.82 20.68 15.55
N ALA A 151 25.59 20.44 16.84
CA ALA A 151 25.20 19.14 17.36
C ALA A 151 23.73 18.84 17.05
N ALA A 152 23.41 17.56 16.83
CA ALA A 152 22.05 17.08 16.69
C ALA A 152 21.91 15.72 17.38
N SER A 153 20.74 15.52 18.02
CA SER A 153 20.28 14.23 18.51
C SER A 153 19.02 13.87 17.74
N ILE A 154 19.11 12.85 16.88
CA ILE A 154 18.00 12.44 16.01
C ILE A 154 17.66 10.97 16.22
N THR A 155 16.41 10.62 15.96
CA THR A 155 15.92 9.25 16.07
C THR A 155 15.09 8.90 14.85
N GLY A 156 15.33 7.74 14.26
CA GLY A 156 14.66 7.28 13.05
C GLY A 156 15.03 5.84 12.71
N PHE A 157 14.45 5.33 11.62
CA PHE A 157 14.85 4.05 11.05
C PHE A 157 15.96 4.23 10.03
N VAL A 158 16.79 3.21 9.86
CA VAL A 158 17.92 3.21 8.92
C VAL A 158 17.45 2.88 7.52
N THR A 159 17.77 3.74 6.55
CA THR A 159 17.62 3.46 5.11
C THR A 159 18.93 3.81 4.41
N PRO A 160 19.43 2.97 3.48
CA PRO A 160 20.68 3.26 2.77
C PRO A 160 20.54 4.52 1.92
N ASP A 161 21.66 5.23 1.72
CA ASP A 161 21.77 6.20 0.63
C ASP A 161 21.70 5.48 -0.73
N ALA A 162 21.08 6.10 -1.73
CA ALA A 162 20.89 5.47 -3.03
C ALA A 162 22.18 5.48 -3.89
N ASP A 163 23.06 6.46 -3.67
CA ASP A 163 24.26 6.70 -4.47
C ASP A 163 25.54 6.18 -3.78
N ASP A 164 25.60 6.21 -2.43
CA ASP A 164 26.68 5.67 -1.60
C ASP A 164 26.16 4.83 -0.41
N PRO A 165 25.53 3.67 -0.66
CA PRO A 165 24.95 2.83 0.38
C PRO A 165 25.98 2.24 1.36
N ASP A 166 27.27 2.24 1.01
CA ASP A 166 28.34 1.67 1.83
C ASP A 166 28.93 2.64 2.85
N ALA A 167 28.87 3.94 2.56
CA ALA A 167 29.36 4.98 3.45
C ALA A 167 28.25 5.79 4.13
N VAL A 168 27.09 5.92 3.48
CA VAL A 168 26.02 6.82 3.93
C VAL A 168 24.72 6.06 4.12
N PHE A 169 24.04 6.36 5.22
CA PHE A 169 22.65 5.99 5.44
C PHE A 169 21.86 7.18 5.95
N PHE A 170 20.56 7.17 5.76
CA PHE A 170 19.67 8.16 6.35
C PHE A 170 19.04 7.61 7.62
N VAL A 171 18.99 8.46 8.65
CA VAL A 171 18.06 8.31 9.77
C VAL A 171 16.74 8.94 9.32
N ALA A 172 15.78 8.10 8.98
CA ALA A 172 14.54 8.52 8.36
C ALA A 172 13.33 8.42 9.31
N ARG A 173 12.35 9.27 9.05
CA ARG A 173 11.02 9.29 9.68
C ARG A 173 9.98 9.54 8.59
N PHE A 174 8.73 9.17 8.85
CA PHE A 174 7.61 9.51 7.99
C PHE A 174 6.81 10.67 8.60
N VAL A 175 6.63 11.75 7.84
CA VAL A 175 5.76 12.87 8.19
C VAL A 175 4.34 12.54 7.75
N VAL A 176 3.38 12.55 8.67
CA VAL A 176 1.95 12.27 8.39
C VAL A 176 1.13 13.53 8.60
N THR A 177 0.21 13.85 7.69
CA THR A 177 -0.67 15.02 7.85
C THR A 177 -2.08 14.62 8.25
N CYS A 178 -2.66 13.58 7.64
CA CYS A 178 -4.00 13.11 7.93
C CYS A 178 -4.11 11.58 8.08
N CYS A 179 -3.30 10.79 7.37
CA CYS A 179 -3.35 9.32 7.44
C CYS A 179 -2.10 8.65 6.86
N ALA A 180 -1.82 7.41 7.24
CA ALA A 180 -0.58 6.72 6.81
C ALA A 180 -0.35 6.67 5.28
N VAL A 181 -1.41 6.77 4.45
CA VAL A 181 -1.25 6.80 3.00
C VAL A 181 -0.60 8.09 2.50
N ASP A 182 -0.78 9.21 3.20
CA ASP A 182 -0.18 10.51 2.84
C ASP A 182 1.28 10.65 3.30
N ALA A 183 1.76 9.71 4.11
CA ALA A 183 3.01 9.84 4.82
C ALA A 183 4.21 10.05 3.88
N GLN A 184 4.97 11.12 4.10
CA GLN A 184 6.13 11.46 3.28
C GLN A 184 7.43 11.20 4.03
N PRO A 185 8.42 10.53 3.41
CA PRO A 185 9.68 10.25 4.07
C PRO A 185 10.54 11.52 4.17
N VAL A 186 11.08 11.75 5.35
CA VAL A 186 12.11 12.76 5.62
C VAL A 186 13.29 12.11 6.30
N GLY A 187 14.49 12.59 6.02
CA GLY A 187 15.71 11.98 6.55
C GLY A 187 16.86 12.95 6.66
N VAL A 188 17.76 12.63 7.59
CA VAL A 188 19.07 13.25 7.75
C VAL A 188 20.13 12.22 7.38
N ALA A 189 21.03 12.57 6.46
CA ALA A 189 22.14 11.73 6.05
C ALA A 189 23.16 11.60 7.19
N VAL A 190 23.66 10.40 7.42
CA VAL A 190 24.69 10.06 8.41
C VAL A 190 25.83 9.38 7.68
N TYR A 191 27.03 9.93 7.82
CA TYR A 191 28.24 9.34 7.24
C TYR A 191 28.86 8.35 8.23
N GLN A 192 28.84 7.07 7.89
CA GLN A 192 29.37 5.97 8.71
C GLN A 192 29.77 4.78 7.82
N PRO A 193 30.99 4.74 7.26
CA PRO A 193 31.46 3.62 6.46
C PRO A 193 31.31 2.25 7.15
N GLY A 194 30.72 1.28 6.44
CA GLY A 194 30.53 -0.09 6.93
C GLY A 194 29.42 -0.27 7.98
N TRP A 195 28.50 0.69 8.07
CA TRP A 195 27.39 0.71 9.04
C TRP A 195 26.50 -0.54 8.98
N GLN A 196 26.37 -1.19 7.82
CA GLN A 196 25.44 -2.30 7.57
C GLN A 196 25.68 -3.51 8.47
N SER A 197 26.91 -3.68 8.95
CA SER A 197 27.27 -4.74 9.90
C SER A 197 26.66 -4.56 11.29
N SER A 198 26.39 -3.31 11.67
CA SER A 198 25.97 -2.92 13.02
C SER A 198 24.51 -2.45 13.08
N TYR A 199 24.00 -1.88 11.99
CA TYR A 199 22.68 -1.27 11.92
C TYR A 199 21.93 -1.80 10.70
N PRO A 200 21.08 -2.84 10.84
CA PRO A 200 20.30 -3.36 9.73
C PRO A 200 19.35 -2.30 9.14
N VAL A 201 19.05 -2.41 7.85
CA VAL A 201 17.99 -1.61 7.21
C VAL A 201 16.67 -1.81 7.97
N ASP A 202 15.88 -0.75 8.08
CA ASP A 202 14.62 -0.66 8.84
C ASP A 202 14.78 -0.81 10.37
N SER A 203 15.99 -1.01 10.89
CA SER A 203 16.24 -0.95 12.34
C SER A 203 16.20 0.49 12.84
N TRP A 204 15.81 0.65 14.11
CA TRP A 204 15.69 1.97 14.74
C TRP A 204 16.97 2.34 15.48
N VAL A 205 17.41 3.58 15.26
CA VAL A 205 18.61 4.14 15.89
C VAL A 205 18.34 5.52 16.47
N SER A 206 19.06 5.84 17.55
CA SER A 206 19.28 7.21 18.03
C SER A 206 20.71 7.59 17.69
N VAL A 207 20.89 8.73 17.03
CA VAL A 207 22.19 9.24 16.60
C VAL A 207 22.42 10.58 17.25
N ASP A 208 23.47 10.64 18.06
CA ASP A 208 24.06 11.88 18.56
C ASP A 208 25.28 12.16 17.67
N GLY A 209 25.39 13.38 17.15
CA GLY A 209 26.50 13.74 16.28
C GLY A 209 26.58 15.22 15.98
N THR A 210 27.50 15.58 15.11
CA THR A 210 27.76 16.94 14.68
C THR A 210 27.67 17.05 13.16
N PHE A 211 27.00 18.09 12.67
CA PHE A 211 26.89 18.30 11.22
C PHE A 211 28.20 18.78 10.61
N GLY A 212 28.50 18.27 9.41
CA GLY A 212 29.65 18.64 8.62
C GLY A 212 29.43 18.41 7.12
N ALA A 213 30.42 18.78 6.32
CA ALA A 213 30.44 18.42 4.90
C ALA A 213 30.46 16.90 4.75
N ASP A 214 29.76 16.38 3.74
CA ASP A 214 29.85 14.96 3.40
C ASP A 214 31.25 14.63 2.88
N PRO A 215 31.97 13.67 3.50
CA PRO A 215 33.22 13.15 2.95
C PRO A 215 33.02 12.27 1.71
N SER A 216 31.79 11.77 1.48
CA SER A 216 31.47 11.01 0.26
C SER A 216 31.51 11.91 -0.98
N VAL A 217 32.09 11.39 -2.06
CA VAL A 217 32.03 12.00 -3.40
C VAL A 217 30.93 11.40 -4.26
N LEU A 218 30.23 10.38 -3.74
CA LEU A 218 29.21 9.61 -4.44
C LEU A 218 27.81 10.03 -4.00
N SER A 219 27.58 10.30 -2.70
CA SER A 219 26.27 10.72 -2.20
C SER A 219 25.87 12.08 -2.77
N ALA A 220 24.57 12.22 -3.04
CA ALA A 220 23.96 13.50 -3.37
C ALA A 220 23.84 14.46 -2.17
N ALA A 221 24.02 13.97 -0.93
CA ALA A 221 24.00 14.80 0.27
C ALA A 221 25.29 15.64 0.36
N SER A 222 25.18 16.96 0.48
CA SER A 222 26.35 17.83 0.71
C SER A 222 26.65 18.06 2.20
N ILE A 223 25.68 17.74 3.06
CA ILE A 223 25.74 17.91 4.52
C ILE A 223 25.30 16.60 5.16
N VAL A 224 26.13 16.08 6.05
CA VAL A 224 25.87 14.85 6.81
C VAL A 224 26.04 15.10 8.30
N LEU A 225 25.36 14.28 9.09
CA LEU A 225 25.64 14.14 10.50
C LEU A 225 26.82 13.17 10.67
N GLN A 226 27.89 13.63 11.30
CA GLN A 226 29.02 12.81 11.69
C GLN A 226 28.73 12.28 13.10
N PRO A 227 28.51 10.96 13.27
CA PRO A 227 28.04 10.41 14.51
C PRO A 227 29.13 10.39 15.58
N ASP A 228 28.84 10.96 16.75
CA ASP A 228 29.61 10.74 17.98
C ASP A 228 29.18 9.42 18.65
N ARG A 229 27.88 9.11 18.54
CA ARG A 229 27.28 7.90 19.08
C ARG A 229 26.06 7.48 18.26
N ILE A 230 25.98 6.18 17.96
CA ILE A 230 24.79 5.55 17.38
C ILE A 230 24.35 4.44 18.33
N ALA A 231 23.14 4.57 18.86
CA ALA A 231 22.51 3.57 19.72
C ALA A 231 21.37 2.88 18.97
N ALA A 232 21.42 1.55 18.88
CA ALA A 232 20.25 0.77 18.47
C ALA A 232 19.16 0.88 19.55
N ILE A 233 17.94 1.16 19.13
CA ILE A 233 16.79 1.31 20.02
C ILE A 233 15.62 0.47 19.51
N ALA A 234 14.64 0.22 20.38
CA ALA A 234 13.36 -0.30 19.93
C ALA A 234 12.63 0.78 19.10
N GLN A 235 11.76 0.32 18.19
CA GLN A 235 10.83 1.21 17.51
C GLN A 235 10.05 2.05 18.53
N PRO A 236 10.04 3.38 18.41
CA PRO A 236 9.26 4.24 19.27
C PRO A 236 7.76 3.93 19.18
N SER A 237 7.03 4.20 20.25
CA SER A 237 5.56 4.06 20.26
C SER A 237 4.89 4.95 19.22
N ASP A 238 5.49 6.11 18.92
CA ASP A 238 5.13 6.95 17.80
C ASP A 238 6.23 6.88 16.70
N PRO A 239 6.00 6.07 15.65
CA PRO A 239 6.94 5.93 14.56
C PRO A 239 6.89 7.12 13.58
N TYR A 240 5.80 7.89 13.58
CA TYR A 240 5.59 9.02 12.68
C TYR A 240 6.00 10.33 13.34
N VAL A 241 6.11 11.37 12.53
CA VAL A 241 6.25 12.76 12.98
C VAL A 241 5.16 13.58 12.29
N TYR A 242 4.71 14.66 12.91
CA TYR A 242 3.54 15.43 12.45
C TYR A 242 3.93 16.87 12.14
#